data_AF-A0A957ZVD9-F1
#
_entry.id   AF-A0A957ZVD9-F1
#
_cell.length_a   1.000
_cell.length_b   1.000
_cell.length_c   1.000
_cell.angle_alpha   90.00
_cell.angle_beta   90.00
_cell.angle_gamma   90.00
#
_symmetry.space_group_name_H-M   'P 1'
#
loop_
_entity.id
_entity.type
_entity.pdbx_description
1 polymer ?
#
loop_
_entity_poly.entity_id
_entity_poly.type
_entity_poly.pdbx_seq_one_letter_code
_entity_poly.pdbx_strand_id
1 'polypeptide(L)'
;MSAYQFDTQKRVGVAGEETLDAFFRQWRGLHIRPATDAEQRRGIDRMFTVAATGREVAVEYKTDYMAGRTGNAFVETVSVDRAGKPGWAVSSEAYFLIYLIPEPRTIYVIRMQDVRRRLPAWRQIYPERTVANDGYNTVGLLVPLDELERLAVEVYG
;
A
#
# COMPACT_ATOMS: atom_id res chain seq x y z
N MET A 1 19.13 -6.93 -19.40
CA MET A 1 18.43 -6.73 -18.11
C MET A 1 17.08 -6.15 -18.46
N SER A 2 16.08 -7.01 -18.56
CA SER A 2 15.00 -6.89 -19.55
C SER A 2 13.65 -6.47 -18.94
N ALA A 3 12.78 -5.97 -19.81
CA ALA A 3 11.35 -5.68 -19.63
C ALA A 3 10.53 -6.71 -18.81
N TYR A 4 11.08 -7.92 -18.62
CA TYR A 4 10.52 -8.98 -17.80
C TYR A 4 10.32 -8.59 -16.32
N GLN A 5 11.20 -7.77 -15.71
CA GLN A 5 11.05 -7.35 -14.30
C GLN A 5 9.91 -6.34 -14.08
N PHE A 6 9.68 -5.41 -15.02
CA PHE A 6 8.58 -4.44 -14.93
C PHE A 6 7.21 -5.07 -15.16
N ASP A 7 7.10 -5.92 -16.17
CA ASP A 7 5.85 -6.64 -16.43
C ASP A 7 5.47 -7.53 -15.25
N THR A 8 6.45 -8.09 -14.55
CA THR A 8 6.22 -8.92 -13.37
C THR A 8 5.76 -8.06 -12.19
N GLN A 9 6.44 -6.96 -11.85
CA GLN A 9 5.99 -6.07 -10.76
C GLN A 9 4.60 -5.47 -11.03
N LYS A 10 4.29 -5.10 -12.28
CA LYS A 10 2.97 -4.58 -12.66
C LYS A 10 1.88 -5.64 -12.59
N ARG A 11 2.15 -6.86 -13.06
CA ARG A 11 1.21 -8.00 -12.92
C ARG A 11 1.01 -8.41 -11.45
N VAL A 12 2.05 -8.33 -10.63
CA VAL A 12 2.04 -8.63 -9.20
C VAL A 12 1.18 -7.61 -8.44
N GLY A 13 1.29 -6.31 -8.77
CA GLY A 13 0.39 -5.28 -8.26
C GLY A 13 -1.07 -5.55 -8.61
N VAL A 14 -1.35 -5.85 -9.89
CA VAL A 14 -2.71 -6.16 -10.38
C VAL A 14 -3.33 -7.37 -9.68
N ALA A 15 -2.58 -8.47 -9.49
CA ALA A 15 -3.09 -9.66 -8.80
C ALA A 15 -3.44 -9.38 -7.33
N GLY A 16 -2.64 -8.56 -6.65
CA GLY A 16 -2.93 -8.11 -5.30
C GLY A 16 -4.18 -7.23 -5.22
N GLU A 17 -4.34 -6.29 -6.16
CA GLU A 17 -5.55 -5.47 -6.27
C GLU A 17 -6.81 -6.30 -6.52
N GLU A 18 -6.76 -7.29 -7.42
CA GLU A 18 -7.87 -8.20 -7.70
C GLU A 18 -8.24 -9.04 -6.47
N THR A 19 -7.23 -9.51 -5.72
CA THR A 19 -7.43 -10.25 -4.47
C THR A 19 -8.17 -9.39 -3.44
N LEU A 20 -7.74 -8.13 -3.27
CA LEU A 20 -8.38 -7.18 -2.36
C LEU A 20 -9.79 -6.82 -2.82
N ASP A 21 -9.99 -6.54 -4.11
CA ASP A 21 -11.31 -6.25 -4.66
C ASP A 21 -12.27 -7.43 -4.46
N ALA A 22 -11.82 -8.67 -4.71
CA ALA A 22 -12.62 -9.87 -4.50
C ALA A 22 -12.98 -10.06 -3.02
N PHE A 23 -12.04 -9.82 -2.12
CA PHE A 23 -12.28 -9.88 -0.69
C PHE A 23 -13.30 -8.82 -0.25
N PHE A 24 -13.09 -7.55 -0.61
CA PHE A 24 -13.94 -6.47 -0.13
C PHE A 24 -15.33 -6.43 -0.76
N ARG A 25 -15.50 -6.94 -2.00
CA ARG A 25 -16.82 -7.03 -2.66
C ARG A 25 -17.78 -8.01 -1.99
N GLN A 26 -17.31 -8.85 -1.08
CA GLN A 26 -18.17 -9.76 -0.31
C GLN A 26 -19.01 -9.02 0.74
N TRP A 27 -18.60 -7.82 1.16
CA TRP A 27 -19.36 -7.04 2.13
C TRP A 27 -20.61 -6.41 1.51
N ARG A 28 -21.76 -6.79 2.04
CA ARG A 28 -23.05 -6.20 1.65
C ARG A 28 -23.04 -4.70 1.93
N GLY A 29 -23.42 -3.92 0.93
CA GLY A 29 -23.50 -2.46 1.03
C GLY A 29 -22.17 -1.75 0.87
N LEU A 30 -21.10 -2.43 0.44
CA LEU A 30 -19.86 -1.79 0.01
C LEU A 30 -19.75 -1.87 -1.51
N HIS A 31 -19.65 -0.70 -2.16
CA HIS A 31 -19.37 -0.61 -3.59
C HIS A 31 -17.92 -0.17 -3.78
N ILE A 32 -17.22 -0.80 -4.70
CA ILE A 32 -15.80 -0.52 -4.99
C ILE A 32 -15.67 -0.18 -6.46
N ARG A 33 -15.14 1.00 -6.76
CA ARG A 33 -14.75 1.39 -8.12
C ARG A 33 -13.24 1.62 -8.23
N PRO A 34 -12.63 1.32 -9.39
CA PRO A 34 -11.30 1.81 -9.72
C PRO A 34 -11.23 3.35 -9.60
N ALA A 35 -10.07 3.84 -9.18
CA ALA A 35 -9.74 5.24 -9.29
C ALA A 35 -9.57 5.65 -10.76
N THR A 36 -9.96 6.88 -11.08
CA THR A 36 -9.65 7.55 -12.35
C THR A 36 -8.17 7.91 -12.43
N ASP A 37 -7.64 8.21 -13.63
CA ASP A 37 -6.26 8.67 -13.79
C ASP A 37 -5.90 9.88 -12.91
N ALA A 38 -6.85 10.79 -12.68
CA ALA A 38 -6.64 11.95 -11.83
C ALA A 38 -6.53 11.58 -10.34
N GLU A 39 -7.33 10.61 -9.89
CA GLU A 39 -7.27 10.06 -8.53
C GLU A 39 -6.00 9.21 -8.33
N GLN A 40 -5.61 8.40 -9.32
CA GLN A 40 -4.36 7.61 -9.27
C GLN A 40 -3.11 8.48 -9.17
N ARG A 41 -3.07 9.64 -9.85
CA ARG A 41 -1.97 10.61 -9.69
C ARG A 41 -1.83 11.16 -8.28
N ARG A 42 -2.87 11.01 -7.44
CA ARG A 42 -2.90 11.38 -6.02
C ARG A 42 -2.67 10.18 -5.09
N GLY A 43 -2.26 9.02 -5.62
CA GLY A 43 -2.01 7.81 -4.84
C GLY A 43 -3.27 7.05 -4.39
N ILE A 44 -4.38 7.20 -5.12
CA ILE A 44 -5.64 6.52 -4.82
C ILE A 44 -5.83 5.40 -5.84
N ASP A 45 -6.04 4.17 -5.37
CA ASP A 45 -6.25 3.00 -6.24
C ASP A 45 -7.74 2.67 -6.39
N ARG A 46 -8.50 2.85 -5.31
CA ARG A 46 -9.94 2.54 -5.24
C ARG A 46 -10.71 3.61 -4.50
N MET A 47 -11.97 3.73 -4.86
CA MET A 47 -12.96 4.51 -4.14
C MET A 47 -14.04 3.56 -3.62
N PHE A 48 -14.18 3.56 -2.30
CA PHE A 48 -15.14 2.73 -1.56
C PHE A 48 -16.35 3.57 -1.22
N THR A 49 -17.54 3.10 -1.56
CA THR A 49 -18.79 3.79 -1.27
C THR A 49 -19.66 2.92 -0.38
N VAL A 50 -20.02 3.43 0.80
CA VAL A 50 -20.93 2.76 1.72
C VAL A 50 -22.37 3.04 1.29
N ALA A 51 -23.04 2.04 0.71
CA ALA A 51 -24.37 2.16 0.10
C ALA A 51 -25.42 2.80 1.02
N ALA A 52 -25.39 2.47 2.31
CA ALA A 52 -26.36 2.99 3.28
C ALA A 52 -26.24 4.51 3.52
N THR A 53 -25.07 5.09 3.30
CA THR A 53 -24.80 6.51 3.61
C THR A 53 -24.35 7.33 2.40
N GLY A 54 -24.01 6.68 1.29
CA GLY A 54 -23.35 7.30 0.14
C GLY A 54 -21.94 7.80 0.43
N ARG A 55 -21.39 7.55 1.64
CA ARG A 55 -20.06 8.02 2.01
C ARG A 55 -19.00 7.36 1.15
N GLU A 56 -18.20 8.19 0.49
CA GLU A 56 -17.03 7.75 -0.27
C GLU A 56 -15.75 7.83 0.58
N VAL A 57 -14.87 6.86 0.38
CA VAL A 57 -13.57 6.76 1.05
C VAL A 57 -12.51 6.38 0.02
N ALA A 58 -11.46 7.19 -0.07
CA ALA A 58 -10.30 6.92 -0.91
C ALA A 58 -9.40 5.87 -0.27
N VAL A 59 -8.97 4.90 -1.06
CA VAL A 59 -8.16 3.76 -0.61
C VAL A 59 -6.95 3.57 -1.52
N GLU A 60 -5.81 3.34 -0.89
CA GLU A 60 -4.60 2.86 -1.56
C GLU A 60 -4.35 1.40 -1.16
N TYR A 61 -4.07 0.56 -2.15
CA TYR A 61 -3.71 -0.83 -1.97
C TYR A 61 -2.20 -1.00 -2.05
N LYS A 62 -1.67 -1.86 -1.18
CA LYS A 62 -0.30 -2.37 -1.29
C LYS A 62 -0.30 -3.86 -1.08
N THR A 63 0.55 -4.56 -1.83
CA THR A 63 0.78 -5.98 -1.65
C THR A 63 2.27 -6.21 -1.45
N ASP A 64 2.63 -6.89 -0.36
CA ASP A 64 4.01 -7.23 -0.03
C ASP A 64 4.16 -8.74 0.15
N TYR A 65 4.77 -9.37 -0.85
CA TYR A 65 5.02 -10.81 -0.90
C TYR A 65 6.20 -11.23 -0.02
N MET A 66 7.06 -10.30 0.38
CA MET A 66 8.22 -10.58 1.21
C MET A 66 7.89 -10.41 2.69
N ALA A 67 6.94 -9.54 3.02
CA ALA A 67 6.57 -9.19 4.39
C ALA A 67 6.31 -10.38 5.31
N GLY A 68 5.52 -11.37 4.86
CA GLY A 68 5.22 -12.55 5.68
C GLY A 68 6.44 -13.44 5.94
N ARG A 69 7.43 -13.43 5.04
CA ARG A 69 8.69 -14.15 5.20
C ARG A 69 9.71 -13.39 6.05
N THR A 70 9.78 -12.06 5.91
CA THR A 70 10.77 -11.22 6.58
C THR A 70 10.31 -10.69 7.93
N GLY A 71 9.00 -10.73 8.20
CA GLY A 71 8.38 -10.06 9.35
C GLY A 71 8.40 -8.54 9.25
N ASN A 72 8.69 -7.97 8.08
CA ASN A 72 8.81 -6.52 7.88
C ASN A 72 8.07 -6.07 6.61
N ALA A 73 7.21 -5.07 6.74
CA ALA A 73 6.64 -4.33 5.63
C ALA A 73 7.65 -3.34 5.04
N PHE A 74 7.68 -3.24 3.71
CA PHE A 74 8.39 -2.16 3.03
C PHE A 74 7.51 -0.89 2.94
N VAL A 75 7.83 0.12 3.76
CA VAL A 75 7.14 1.42 3.78
C VAL A 75 7.89 2.43 2.92
N GLU A 76 7.39 2.68 1.72
CA GLU A 76 8.07 3.50 0.70
C GLU A 76 8.06 5.00 1.05
N THR A 77 9.25 5.59 1.15
CA THR A 77 9.44 7.02 1.44
C THR A 77 9.85 7.81 0.20
N VAL A 78 10.47 7.16 -0.79
CA VAL A 78 10.87 7.75 -2.07
C VAL A 78 10.55 6.77 -3.20
N SER A 79 9.76 7.19 -4.18
CA SER A 79 9.38 6.35 -5.33
C SER A 79 10.44 6.38 -6.43
N VAL A 80 10.99 7.56 -6.73
CA VAL A 80 12.04 7.77 -7.75
C VAL A 80 13.12 8.68 -7.18
N ASP A 81 14.23 8.08 -6.75
CA ASP A 81 15.37 8.75 -6.11
C ASP A 81 15.95 9.90 -6.94
N ARG A 82 16.22 9.68 -8.23
CA ARG A 82 16.83 10.67 -9.14
C ARG A 82 15.99 11.93 -9.33
N ALA A 83 14.68 11.82 -9.14
CA ALA A 83 13.73 12.92 -9.28
C ALA A 83 13.19 13.41 -7.92
N GLY A 84 13.67 12.86 -6.81
CA GLY A 84 13.17 13.16 -5.47
C GLY A 84 11.67 12.92 -5.32
N LYS A 85 11.07 12.01 -6.11
CA LYS A 85 9.62 11.79 -6.06
C LYS A 85 9.26 11.11 -4.74
N PRO A 86 8.35 11.69 -3.94
CA PRO A 86 7.94 11.08 -2.68
C PRO A 86 7.29 9.72 -2.91
N GLY A 87 7.57 8.78 -2.00
CA GLY A 87 6.91 7.48 -1.96
C GLY A 87 5.50 7.56 -1.38
N TRP A 88 4.72 6.49 -1.55
CA TRP A 88 3.30 6.49 -1.16
C TRP A 88 3.06 6.85 0.31
N ALA A 89 3.96 6.46 1.22
CA ALA A 89 3.79 6.73 2.64
C ALA A 89 3.82 8.25 2.94
N VAL A 90 4.40 9.04 2.03
CA VAL A 90 4.50 10.50 2.12
C VAL A 90 3.42 11.18 1.28
N SER A 91 3.23 10.76 0.02
CA SER A 91 2.47 11.51 -0.98
C SER A 91 1.03 11.09 -1.18
N SER A 92 0.64 9.87 -0.78
CA SER A 92 -0.69 9.35 -1.04
C SER A 92 -1.78 10.17 -0.35
N GLU A 93 -2.83 10.53 -1.07
CA GLU A 93 -3.98 11.25 -0.52
C GLU A 93 -5.11 10.30 -0.08
N ALA A 94 -4.89 8.99 -0.14
CA ALA A 94 -5.86 8.01 0.34
C ALA A 94 -6.18 8.19 1.83
N TYR A 95 -7.41 7.87 2.22
CA TYR A 95 -7.81 7.86 3.62
C TYR A 95 -7.34 6.59 4.32
N PHE A 96 -7.52 5.44 3.67
CA PHE A 96 -7.02 4.15 4.13
C PHE A 96 -5.89 3.64 3.23
N LEU A 97 -4.87 3.09 3.87
CA LEU A 97 -3.98 2.10 3.31
C LEU A 97 -4.58 0.72 3.60
N ILE A 98 -4.71 -0.12 2.56
CA ILE A 98 -4.99 -1.54 2.72
C ILE A 98 -3.75 -2.32 2.28
N TYR A 99 -3.11 -2.97 3.25
CA TYR A 99 -1.83 -3.64 3.06
C TYR A 99 -2.02 -5.16 3.12
N LEU A 100 -1.89 -5.81 1.96
CA LEU A 100 -2.00 -7.25 1.79
C LEU A 100 -0.62 -7.92 1.93
N ILE A 101 -0.56 -8.90 2.82
CA ILE A 101 0.48 -9.93 2.86
C ILE A 101 -0.17 -11.20 2.33
N PRO A 102 0.29 -11.77 1.20
CA PRO A 102 -0.35 -12.97 0.64
C PRO A 102 -0.10 -14.25 1.44
N GLU A 103 1.04 -14.39 2.10
CA GLU A 103 1.42 -15.62 2.82
C GLU A 103 2.24 -15.32 4.11
N PRO A 104 1.71 -15.67 5.31
CA PRO A 104 0.30 -16.03 5.55
C PRO A 104 -0.60 -14.87 5.11
N ARG A 105 -1.81 -15.20 4.64
CA ARG A 105 -2.72 -14.18 4.14
C ARG A 105 -3.12 -13.27 5.31
N THR A 106 -2.70 -12.01 5.26
CA THR A 106 -3.07 -10.99 6.24
C THR A 106 -3.37 -9.68 5.52
N ILE A 107 -4.45 -9.01 5.90
CA ILE A 107 -4.83 -7.70 5.36
C ILE A 107 -4.95 -6.72 6.52
N TYR A 108 -4.09 -5.70 6.52
CA TYR A 108 -4.18 -4.58 7.46
C TYR A 108 -4.94 -3.43 6.82
N VAL A 109 -5.96 -2.90 7.51
CA VAL A 109 -6.62 -1.65 7.14
C VAL A 109 -6.12 -0.56 8.09
N ILE A 110 -5.40 0.42 7.57
CA ILE A 110 -4.71 1.45 8.37
C ILE A 110 -5.11 2.82 7.84
N ARG A 111 -5.38 3.80 8.72
CA ARG A 111 -5.56 5.18 8.25
C ARG A 111 -4.22 5.71 7.74
N MET A 112 -4.18 6.23 6.51
CA MET A 112 -2.93 6.72 5.90
C MET A 112 -2.26 7.82 6.75
N GLN A 113 -3.07 8.64 7.43
CA GLN A 113 -2.56 9.65 8.37
C GLN A 113 -1.78 9.05 9.56
N ASP A 114 -2.12 7.83 10.00
CA ASP A 114 -1.43 7.17 11.12
C ASP A 114 -0.04 6.70 10.68
N VAL A 115 0.09 6.17 9.46
CA VAL A 115 1.39 5.87 8.84
C VAL A 115 2.25 7.13 8.77
N ARG A 116 1.72 8.23 8.20
CA ARG A 116 2.43 9.51 8.09
C ARG A 116 2.91 10.05 9.44
N ARG A 117 2.08 9.97 10.48
CA ARG A 117 2.45 10.42 11.83
C ARG A 117 3.60 9.62 12.42
N ARG A 118 3.75 8.34 12.07
CA ARG A 118 4.82 7.48 12.56
C ARG A 118 6.13 7.60 11.78
N LEU A 119 6.09 8.04 10.52
CA LEU A 119 7.27 8.14 9.67
C LEU A 119 8.49 8.83 10.32
N PRO A 120 8.37 9.96 11.04
CA PRO A 120 9.53 10.59 11.68
C PRO A 120 10.23 9.68 12.69
N ALA A 121 9.46 8.96 13.52
CA ALA A 121 10.00 8.03 14.50
C ALA A 121 10.57 6.77 13.82
N TRP A 122 9.83 6.20 12.86
CA TRP A 122 10.27 5.03 12.10
C TRP A 122 11.58 5.28 11.35
N ARG A 123 11.79 6.47 10.78
CA ARG A 123 13.06 6.84 10.12
C ARG A 123 14.28 6.82 11.05
N GLN A 124 14.07 6.96 12.36
CA GLN A 124 15.16 6.95 13.34
C GLN A 124 15.48 5.54 13.84
N ILE A 125 14.49 4.64 13.81
CA ILE A 125 14.55 3.34 14.48
C ILE A 125 14.73 2.20 13.47
N TYR A 126 14.11 2.30 12.31
CA TYR A 126 14.07 1.23 11.33
C TYR A 126 15.02 1.44 10.17
N PRO A 127 15.68 0.37 9.69
CA PRO A 127 16.66 0.48 8.64
C PRO A 127 16.00 0.84 7.31
N GLU A 128 16.64 1.76 6.60
CA GLU A 128 16.29 2.09 5.23
C GLU A 128 16.84 1.04 4.26
N ARG A 129 16.09 0.79 3.18
CA ARG A 129 16.47 -0.08 2.08
C ARG A 129 16.19 0.59 0.75
N THR A 130 17.13 0.40 -0.16
CA THR A 130 17.03 0.82 -1.55
C THR A 130 16.74 -0.40 -2.41
N VAL A 131 15.67 -0.32 -3.20
CA VAL A 131 15.26 -1.32 -4.18
C VAL A 131 15.55 -0.74 -5.56
N ALA A 132 16.39 -1.42 -6.33
CA ALA A 132 16.72 -1.02 -7.68
C ALA A 132 15.58 -1.38 -8.65
N ASN A 133 15.14 -0.39 -9.42
CA ASN A 133 14.28 -0.56 -10.59
C ASN A 133 15.07 -0.18 -11.85
N ASP A 134 14.50 -0.38 -13.03
CA ASP A 134 15.19 0.00 -14.28
C ASP A 134 15.28 1.53 -14.39
N GLY A 135 16.50 2.04 -14.26
CA GLY A 135 16.81 3.46 -14.43
C GLY A 135 16.56 4.37 -13.20
N TYR A 136 15.98 3.86 -12.11
CA TYR A 136 15.80 4.58 -10.85
C TYR A 136 15.75 3.63 -9.64
N ASN A 137 15.89 4.17 -8.44
CA ASN A 137 15.69 3.41 -7.20
C ASN A 137 14.47 3.91 -6.43
N THR A 138 13.86 2.97 -5.72
CA THR A 138 12.84 3.21 -4.71
C THR A 138 13.48 3.02 -3.33
N VAL A 139 13.12 3.87 -2.38
CA VAL A 139 13.67 3.87 -1.02
C VAL A 139 12.53 3.74 -0.03
N GLY A 140 12.72 2.89 0.99
CA GLY A 140 11.72 2.67 2.02
C GLY A 140 12.30 2.11 3.30
N LEU A 141 11.49 2.13 4.35
CA LEU A 141 11.83 1.62 5.68
C LEU A 141 11.36 0.17 5.80
N LEU A 142 12.16 -0.67 6.44
CA LEU A 142 11.73 -2.01 6.86
C LEU A 142 11.03 -1.90 8.22
N VAL A 143 9.70 -1.79 8.18
CA VAL A 143 8.87 -1.61 9.38
C VAL A 143 8.35 -2.97 9.83
N PRO A 144 8.59 -3.38 11.08
CA PRO A 144 8.05 -4.61 11.63
C PRO A 144 6.52 -4.72 11.47
N LEU A 145 6.00 -5.93 11.19
CA LEU A 145 4.56 -6.13 10.97
C LEU A 145 3.70 -5.83 12.20
N ASP A 146 4.25 -5.97 13.41
CA ASP A 146 3.57 -5.63 14.65
C ASP A 146 3.32 -4.11 14.78
N GLU A 147 4.11 -3.26 14.12
CA GLU A 147 3.81 -1.83 14.01
C GLU A 147 2.58 -1.58 13.11
N LEU A 148 2.48 -2.29 11.99
CA LEU A 148 1.30 -2.20 11.10
C LEU A 148 0.05 -2.68 11.84
N GLU A 149 0.15 -3.81 12.55
CA GLU A 149 -0.93 -4.34 13.37
C GLU A 149 -1.36 -3.35 14.46
N ARG A 150 -0.41 -2.71 15.16
CA ARG A 150 -0.71 -1.66 16.16
C ARG A 150 -1.42 -0.43 15.58
N LEU A 151 -1.18 -0.11 14.31
CA LEU A 151 -1.85 1.02 13.62
C LEU A 151 -3.16 0.63 12.95
N ALA A 152 -3.38 -0.66 12.72
CA ALA A 152 -4.54 -1.16 11.99
C ALA A 152 -5.82 -0.85 12.77
N VAL A 153 -6.80 -0.32 12.04
CA VAL A 153 -8.18 -0.21 12.56
C VAL A 153 -8.91 -1.54 12.40
N GLU A 154 -8.50 -2.37 11.45
CA GLU A 154 -8.98 -3.74 11.24
C GLU A 154 -7.88 -4.63 10.67
N VAL A 155 -7.90 -5.90 11.05
CA VAL A 155 -6.98 -6.93 10.56
C VAL A 155 -7.79 -8.15 10.13
N TYR A 156 -7.51 -8.66 8.93
CA TYR A 156 -8.12 -9.89 8.42
C TYR A 156 -7.03 -10.95 8.16
N GLY A 157 -7.24 -12.17 8.65
CA GLY A 157 -6.39 -13.35 8.40
C GLY A 157 -7.13 -14.46 7.65
#